data_AF-A0A7S4MNF0-F1
#
_entry.id   AF-A0A7S4MNF0-F1
#
_cell.length_a   1.000
_cell.length_b   1.000
_cell.length_c   1.000
_cell.angle_alpha   90.00
_cell.angle_beta   90.00
_cell.angle_gamma   90.00
#
_symmetry.space_group_name_H-M   'P 1'
#
loop_
_entity.id
_entity.type
_entity.pdbx_description
1 polymer ?
#
loop_
_entity_poly.entity_id
_entity_poly.type
_entity_poly.pdbx_seq_one_letter_code
_entity_poly.pdbx_strand_id
1 'polypeptide(L)'
;SILAVILGIPMIATDMPCLMDLVQNNAKTNLSTAELSRFHCFPLVWGTPDVAQLFTKQQLQSMDQIFLADCINNIYGTESVIHLASTLSEIQSKVGDHLEITMVYESRGNDELFQTFVKAMKTKGF
;
A
#
# COMPACT_ATOMS: atom_id res chain seq x y z
N SER A 1 -8.31 4.18 3.67
CA SER A 1 -8.22 3.20 4.77
C SER A 1 -9.32 3.40 5.82
N ILE A 2 -9.45 4.58 6.45
CA ILE A 2 -10.51 4.87 7.45
C ILE A 2 -11.92 4.53 6.94
N LEU A 3 -12.27 5.00 5.74
CA LEU A 3 -13.57 4.71 5.13
C LEU A 3 -13.83 3.19 4.97
N ALA A 4 -12.82 2.42 4.56
CA ALA A 4 -12.96 0.97 4.42
C ALA A 4 -13.24 0.30 5.78
N VAL A 5 -12.63 0.78 6.87
CA VAL A 5 -12.91 0.27 8.22
C VAL A 5 -14.32 0.61 8.69
N ILE A 6 -14.81 1.81 8.38
CA ILE A 6 -16.20 2.22 8.67
C ILE A 6 -17.20 1.30 7.92
N LEU A 7 -16.87 0.93 6.68
CA LEU A 7 -17.63 -0.04 5.89
C LEU A 7 -17.47 -1.50 6.36
N GLY A 8 -16.65 -1.71 7.38
CA GLY A 8 -16.50 -2.98 8.07
C GLY A 8 -15.32 -3.84 7.64
N ILE A 9 -14.49 -3.35 6.73
CA ILE A 9 -13.36 -4.07 6.15
C ILE A 9 -12.12 -3.90 7.05
N PRO A 10 -11.46 -4.99 7.49
CA PRO A 10 -10.18 -4.90 8.17
C PRO A 10 -9.12 -4.28 7.29
N MET A 11 -8.36 -3.32 7.82
CA MET A 11 -7.37 -2.58 7.06
C MET A 11 -5.99 -2.63 7.71
N ILE A 12 -4.98 -2.78 6.86
CA ILE A 12 -3.59 -2.49 7.19
C ILE A 12 -3.19 -1.23 6.41
N ALA A 13 -2.89 -0.15 7.13
CA ALA A 13 -2.40 1.09 6.54
C ALA A 13 -0.90 1.21 6.74
N THR A 14 -0.16 1.54 5.68
CA THR A 14 1.29 1.68 5.73
C THR A 14 1.71 3.01 5.13
N ASP A 15 2.72 3.64 5.70
CA ASP A 15 3.31 4.88 5.16
C ASP A 15 4.74 5.04 5.70
N MET A 16 5.40 6.14 5.35
CA MET A 16 6.71 6.49 5.89
C MET A 16 6.69 6.58 7.43
N PRO A 17 7.80 6.22 8.12
CA PRO A 17 7.89 6.30 9.58
C PRO A 17 7.49 7.65 10.18
N CYS A 18 7.85 8.75 9.52
CA CYS A 18 7.53 10.10 9.99
C CYS A 18 6.04 10.46 9.91
N LEU A 19 5.21 9.67 9.21
CA LEU A 19 3.77 9.89 9.06
C LEU A 19 2.93 8.99 9.96
N MET A 20 3.53 8.05 10.69
CA MET A 20 2.80 7.07 11.50
C MET A 20 1.99 7.70 12.63
N ASP A 21 2.51 8.73 13.29
CA ASP A 21 1.76 9.44 14.33
C ASP A 21 0.50 10.09 13.76
N LEU A 22 0.58 10.67 12.56
CA LEU A 22 -0.56 11.27 11.87
C LEU A 22 -1.59 10.21 11.50
N VAL A 23 -1.16 9.08 10.92
CA VAL A 23 -2.05 7.97 10.55
C VAL A 23 -2.79 7.43 11.78
N GLN A 24 -2.07 7.19 12.88
CA GLN A 24 -2.65 6.70 14.12
C GLN A 24 -3.63 7.69 14.75
N ASN A 25 -3.27 8.98 14.78
CA ASN A 25 -4.14 10.01 15.35
C ASN A 25 -5.41 10.20 14.50
N ASN A 26 -5.29 10.15 13.17
CA ASN A 26 -6.45 10.20 12.29
C ASN A 26 -7.38 9.00 12.50
N ALA A 27 -6.83 7.79 12.65
CA ALA A 27 -7.64 6.61 12.98
C ALA A 27 -8.35 6.77 14.32
N LYS A 28 -7.64 7.16 15.40
CA LYS A 28 -8.24 7.39 16.73
C LYS A 28 -9.33 8.47 16.74
N THR A 29 -9.20 9.47 15.88
CA THR A 29 -10.16 10.59 15.79
C THR A 29 -11.44 10.18 15.06
N ASN A 30 -11.34 9.31 14.06
CA ASN A 30 -12.46 9.02 13.15
C ASN A 30 -13.10 7.64 13.37
N LEU A 31 -12.46 6.74 14.11
CA LEU A 31 -12.94 5.38 14.34
C LEU A 31 -13.34 5.18 15.80
N SER A 32 -14.46 4.49 16.01
CA SER A 32 -14.86 3.96 17.32
C SER A 32 -13.89 2.89 17.81
N THR A 33 -13.96 2.53 19.10
CA THR A 33 -13.13 1.46 19.68
C THR A 33 -13.28 0.12 18.95
N ALA A 34 -14.51 -0.22 18.53
CA ALA A 34 -14.77 -1.46 17.78
C ALA A 34 -14.23 -1.42 16.34
N GLU A 35 -14.16 -0.23 15.74
CA GLU A 35 -13.55 -0.06 14.41
C GLU A 35 -12.01 -0.07 14.51
N LEU A 36 -11.44 0.53 15.54
CA LEU A 36 -9.99 0.53 15.78
C LEU A 36 -9.42 -0.88 15.90
N SER A 37 -10.17 -1.85 16.43
CA SER A 37 -9.70 -3.24 16.51
C SER A 37 -9.51 -3.90 15.13
N ARG A 38 -10.03 -3.30 14.06
CA ARG A 38 -9.87 -3.76 12.67
C ARG A 38 -8.90 -2.90 11.87
N PHE A 39 -8.32 -1.87 12.48
CA PHE A 39 -7.35 -0.99 11.84
C PHE A 39 -5.96 -1.24 12.42
N HIS A 40 -5.06 -1.74 11.57
CA HIS A 40 -3.65 -1.87 11.89
C HIS A 40 -2.86 -0.88 11.05
N CYS A 41 -1.78 -0.33 11.61
CA CYS A 41 -0.86 0.47 10.84
C CYS A 41 0.57 0.29 11.31
N PHE A 42 1.51 0.34 10.37
CA PHE A 42 2.94 0.24 10.65
C PHE A 42 3.75 0.95 9.56
N PRO A 43 4.98 1.37 9.87
CA PRO A 43 5.83 2.03 8.89
C PRO A 43 6.24 1.07 7.77
N LEU A 44 6.21 1.56 6.54
CA LEU A 44 6.72 0.87 5.36
C LEU A 44 7.41 1.88 4.45
N VAL A 45 8.68 1.65 4.17
CA VAL A 45 9.41 2.36 3.11
C VAL A 45 9.47 1.43 1.91
N TRP A 46 8.98 1.89 0.76
CA TRP A 46 9.00 1.08 -0.46
C TRP A 46 10.44 0.70 -0.85
N GLY A 47 10.61 -0.53 -1.34
CA GLY A 47 11.92 -1.06 -1.75
C GLY A 47 12.77 -1.57 -0.59
N THR A 48 12.29 -1.48 0.65
CA THR A 48 12.92 -2.19 1.77
C THR A 48 12.89 -3.70 1.49
N PRO A 49 13.95 -4.46 1.79
CA PRO A 49 13.91 -5.91 1.70
C PRO A 49 12.93 -6.51 2.73
N ASP A 50 12.41 -7.70 2.43
CA ASP A 50 11.64 -8.52 3.38
C ASP A 50 10.36 -7.85 3.89
N VAL A 51 9.73 -6.99 3.08
CA VAL A 51 8.46 -6.31 3.41
C VAL A 51 7.38 -7.30 3.80
N ALA A 52 7.36 -8.48 3.17
CA ALA A 52 6.34 -9.47 3.50
C ALA A 52 6.46 -9.99 4.94
N GLN A 53 7.63 -9.88 5.58
CA GLN A 53 7.82 -10.26 6.99
C GLN A 53 7.15 -9.29 7.97
N LEU A 54 6.77 -8.09 7.51
CA LEU A 54 6.00 -7.13 8.32
C LEU A 54 4.56 -7.61 8.55
N PHE A 55 4.07 -8.54 7.74
CA PHE A 55 2.74 -9.10 7.83
C PHE A 55 2.78 -10.46 8.52
N THR A 56 1.80 -10.72 9.37
CA THR A 56 1.58 -12.07 9.89
C THR A 56 1.15 -13.01 8.77
N LYS A 57 1.39 -14.32 8.95
CA LYS A 57 0.92 -15.34 8.01
C LYS A 57 -0.58 -15.24 7.75
N GLN A 58 -1.38 -14.98 8.78
CA GLN A 58 -2.83 -14.82 8.65
C GLN A 58 -3.19 -13.61 7.79
N GLN A 59 -2.52 -12.47 7.99
CA GLN A 59 -2.74 -11.27 7.19
C GLN A 59 -2.40 -11.47 5.72
N LEU A 60 -1.30 -12.15 5.41
CA LEU A 60 -0.93 -12.46 4.02
C LEU A 60 -1.95 -13.41 3.36
N GLN A 61 -2.44 -14.41 4.10
CA GLN A 61 -3.41 -15.38 3.57
C GLN A 61 -4.82 -14.80 3.35
N SER A 62 -5.14 -13.69 4.00
CA SER A 62 -6.44 -13.00 3.88
C SER A 62 -6.35 -11.69 3.09
N MET A 63 -5.22 -11.41 2.45
CA MET A 63 -5.02 -10.16 1.72
C MET A 63 -5.45 -10.33 0.27
N ASP A 64 -6.66 -9.89 -0.04
CA ASP A 64 -7.17 -9.96 -1.42
C ASP A 64 -6.89 -8.69 -2.22
N GLN A 65 -6.69 -7.55 -1.55
CA GLN A 65 -6.59 -6.24 -2.21
C GLN A 65 -5.52 -5.33 -1.63
N ILE A 66 -4.84 -4.59 -2.50
CA ILE A 66 -4.00 -3.43 -2.17
C ILE A 66 -4.61 -2.19 -2.81
N PHE A 67 -4.71 -1.12 -2.02
CA PHE A 67 -5.15 0.20 -2.49
C PHE A 67 -3.99 1.17 -2.52
N LEU A 68 -3.80 1.82 -3.67
CA LEU A 68 -2.82 2.88 -3.87
C LEU A 68 -3.55 4.15 -4.26
N ALA A 69 -3.39 5.23 -3.50
CA ALA A 69 -4.00 6.53 -3.78
C ALA A 69 -2.89 7.57 -3.93
N ASP A 70 -2.75 8.12 -5.14
CA ASP A 70 -1.73 9.11 -5.52
C ASP A 70 -0.28 8.70 -5.19
N CYS A 71 0.00 7.39 -5.18
CA CYS A 71 1.34 6.85 -4.96
C CYS A 71 2.29 7.03 -6.16
N ILE A 72 1.77 7.46 -7.32
CA ILE A 72 2.54 7.81 -8.51
C ILE A 72 2.52 9.33 -8.66
N ASN A 73 3.57 9.99 -8.17
CA ASN A 73 3.66 11.45 -8.20
C ASN A 73 5.07 11.91 -8.60
N ASN A 74 5.15 12.96 -9.41
CA ASN A 74 6.40 13.54 -9.91
C ASN A 74 7.35 13.98 -8.81
N ILE A 75 6.85 14.33 -7.64
CA ILE A 75 7.68 14.73 -6.50
C ILE A 75 8.48 13.56 -5.88
N TYR A 76 8.08 12.31 -6.14
CA TYR A 76 8.74 11.12 -5.57
C TYR A 76 9.90 10.61 -6.43
N GLY A 77 9.93 10.99 -7.72
CA GLY A 77 10.95 10.55 -8.67
C GLY A 77 10.83 9.09 -9.11
N THR A 78 11.60 8.73 -10.13
CA THR A 78 11.58 7.43 -10.82
C THR A 78 11.97 6.26 -9.92
N GLU A 79 12.90 6.46 -9.00
CA GLU A 79 13.36 5.40 -8.09
C GLU A 79 12.22 4.94 -7.17
N SER A 80 11.44 5.88 -6.64
CA SER A 80 10.30 5.58 -5.76
C SER A 80 9.24 4.71 -6.41
N VAL A 81 8.95 4.91 -7.70
CA VAL A 81 7.97 4.08 -8.43
C VAL A 81 8.50 2.67 -8.71
N ILE A 82 9.81 2.51 -8.90
CA ILE A 82 10.45 1.19 -9.05
C ILE A 82 10.47 0.45 -7.72
N HIS A 83 10.72 1.16 -6.62
CA HIS A 83 10.64 0.63 -5.27
C HIS A 83 9.21 0.20 -4.89
N LEU A 84 8.20 0.99 -5.27
CA LEU A 84 6.80 0.62 -5.12
C LEU A 84 6.50 -0.69 -5.87
N ALA A 85 6.87 -0.77 -7.16
CA ALA A 85 6.66 -1.99 -7.95
C ALA A 85 7.38 -3.21 -7.35
N SER A 86 8.58 -3.04 -6.80
CA SER A 86 9.31 -4.11 -6.13
C SER A 86 8.63 -4.58 -4.84
N THR A 87 8.10 -3.64 -4.06
CA THR A 87 7.35 -3.91 -2.83
C THR A 87 6.09 -4.72 -3.13
N LEU A 88 5.31 -4.31 -4.14
CA LEU A 88 4.07 -4.98 -4.54
C LEU A 88 4.32 -6.41 -5.04
N SER A 89 5.38 -6.60 -5.82
CA SER A 89 5.79 -7.93 -6.30
C SER A 89 6.24 -8.84 -5.18
N GLU A 90 6.95 -8.32 -4.17
CA GLU A 90 7.32 -9.11 -3.00
C GLU A 90 6.08 -9.57 -2.22
N ILE A 91 5.12 -8.67 -1.98
CA ILE A 91 3.86 -9.00 -1.31
C ILE A 91 3.09 -10.05 -2.12
N GLN A 92 2.92 -9.85 -3.42
CA GLN A 92 2.25 -10.81 -4.31
C GLN A 92 2.92 -12.19 -4.26
N SER A 93 4.25 -12.26 -4.21
CA SER A 93 4.97 -13.54 -4.13
C SER A 93 4.62 -14.37 -2.89
N LYS A 94 4.10 -13.72 -1.83
CA LYS A 94 3.67 -14.39 -0.59
C LYS A 94 2.16 -14.62 -0.51
N VAL A 95 1.37 -13.72 -1.10
CA VAL A 95 -0.10 -13.80 -1.14
C VAL A 95 -0.56 -14.78 -2.22
N GLY A 96 -0.04 -14.65 -3.44
CA GLY A 96 -0.40 -15.43 -4.62
C GLY A 96 -1.17 -14.62 -5.67
N ASP A 97 -1.59 -15.30 -6.74
CA ASP A 97 -2.13 -14.68 -7.96
C ASP A 97 -3.52 -14.05 -7.81
N HIS A 98 -4.17 -14.22 -6.65
CA HIS A 98 -5.49 -13.64 -6.36
C HIS A 98 -5.42 -12.18 -5.88
N LEU A 99 -4.21 -11.66 -5.60
CA LEU A 99 -4.03 -10.31 -5.11
C LEU A 99 -4.38 -9.26 -6.19
N GLU A 100 -5.39 -8.45 -5.93
CA GLU A 100 -5.78 -7.34 -6.79
C GLU A 100 -5.15 -6.02 -6.31
N ILE A 101 -4.60 -5.25 -7.25
CA ILE A 101 -4.05 -3.92 -6.95
C ILE A 101 -4.96 -2.88 -7.60
N THR A 102 -5.65 -2.11 -6.76
CA THR A 102 -6.45 -0.96 -7.20
C THR A 102 -5.65 0.31 -6.98
N MET A 103 -5.41 1.05 -8.05
CA MET A 103 -4.68 2.31 -8.01
C MET A 103 -5.55 3.45 -8.52
N VAL A 104 -5.56 4.55 -7.78
CA VAL A 104 -6.14 5.83 -8.18
C VAL A 104 -5.02 6.85 -8.21
N TYR A 105 -4.93 7.64 -9.28
CA TYR A 105 -3.93 8.69 -9.42
C TYR A 105 -4.48 9.90 -10.16
N GLU A 106 -3.97 11.08 -9.86
CA GLU A 106 -4.18 12.31 -10.63
C GLU A 106 -3.18 12.40 -11.80
N SER A 107 -3.68 12.51 -13.04
CA SER A 107 -2.80 12.79 -14.20
C SER A 107 -2.32 14.24 -14.18
N ARG A 108 -1.01 14.42 -14.36
CA ARG A 108 -0.33 15.72 -14.32
C ARG A 108 0.28 16.10 -15.67
N GLY A 109 -0.22 15.52 -16.76
CA GLY A 109 0.16 15.82 -18.15
C GLY A 109 1.41 15.11 -18.66
N ASN A 110 2.38 14.80 -17.79
CA ASN A 110 3.48 13.89 -18.10
C ASN A 110 3.29 12.57 -17.33
N ASP A 111 2.86 11.52 -18.03
CA ASP A 111 2.61 10.19 -17.47
C ASP A 111 3.86 9.28 -17.50
N GLU A 112 5.07 9.82 -17.71
CA GLU A 112 6.32 9.05 -17.74
C GLU A 112 6.54 8.18 -16.49
N LEU A 113 6.22 8.69 -15.31
CA LEU A 113 6.32 7.91 -14.07
C LEU A 113 5.30 6.78 -14.02
N PHE A 114 4.08 7.00 -14.49
CA PHE A 114 3.08 5.94 -14.59
C PHE A 114 3.53 4.86 -15.58
N GLN A 115 4.05 5.25 -16.75
CA GLN A 115 4.60 4.29 -17.71
C GLN A 115 5.80 3.52 -17.16
N THR A 116 6.65 4.18 -16.37
CA THR A 116 7.76 3.53 -15.68
C THR A 116 7.27 2.51 -14.67
N PHE A 117 6.27 2.87 -13.86
CA PHE A 117 5.64 1.96 -12.91
C PHE A 117 5.02 0.75 -13.61
N VAL A 118 4.21 0.96 -14.65
CA VAL A 118 3.59 -0.12 -15.44
C VAL A 118 4.66 -1.03 -16.05
N LYS A 119 5.75 -0.46 -16.59
CA LYS A 119 6.86 -1.24 -17.11
C LYS A 119 7.52 -2.09 -16.02
N ALA A 120 7.78 -1.51 -14.84
CA ALA A 120 8.38 -2.21 -13.71
C ALA A 120 7.50 -3.36 -13.19
N MET A 121 6.17 -3.15 -13.14
CA MET A 121 5.21 -4.19 -12.76
C MET A 121 5.20 -5.35 -13.77
N LYS A 122 5.17 -5.05 -15.08
CA LYS A 122 5.23 -6.07 -16.14
C LYS A 122 6.48 -6.95 -16.08
N THR A 123 7.64 -6.34 -15.80
CA THR A 123 8.89 -7.10 -15.65
C THR A 123 8.90 -8.03 -14.43
N LYS A 124 7.96 -7.83 -13.50
CA LYS A 124 7.84 -8.57 -12.25
C LYS A 124 6.69 -9.58 -12.24
N GLY A 125 6.00 -9.76 -13.37
CA GLY A 125 4.97 -10.80 -13.53
C GLY A 125 3.54 -10.36 -13.23
N PHE A 126 3.28 -9.05 -13.19
CA PHE A 126 1.92 -8.49 -13.25
C PHE A 126 1.48 -8.20 -14.69
#